data_AF-A0A7Y0A349-F1
#
_entry.id   AF-A0A7Y0A349-F1
#
_cell.length_a   1.000
_cell.length_b   1.000
_cell.length_c   1.000
_cell.angle_alpha   90.00
_cell.angle_beta   90.00
_cell.angle_gamma   90.00
#
_symmetry.space_group_name_H-M   'P 1'
#
loop_
_entity.id
_entity.type
_entity.pdbx_description
1 polymer ?
#
loop_
_entity_poly.entity_id
_entity_poly.type
_entity_poly.pdbx_seq_one_letter_code
_entity_poly.pdbx_strand_id
1 'polypeptide(L)'
;MDVQEMLASQEIRCGVHVELSGWLVDTDDGLFVLGDHYPEDYCYPCRVKIENGNIMYPILERIPSLGGGWSLLFYRAKISGVVAGRSPWLIKVENLSVETDRGSGCYVVVNVDQEIVSEYVGKNGDYKFSRPRNPARDWLTD
;
A
#
# COMPACT_ATOMS: atom_id res chain seq x y z
N MET A 1 -8.02 -7.84 10.78
CA MET A 1 -7.64 -9.20 10.32
C MET A 1 -6.41 -9.07 9.43
N ASP A 2 -5.60 -10.11 9.31
CA ASP A 2 -4.53 -10.10 8.28
C ASP A 2 -5.12 -10.30 6.88
N VAL A 3 -4.43 -9.85 5.83
CA VAL A 3 -4.87 -10.05 4.43
C VAL A 3 -5.04 -11.54 4.10
N GLN A 4 -4.22 -12.45 4.61
CA GLN A 4 -4.37 -13.89 4.38
C GLN A 4 -5.70 -14.41 4.93
N GLU A 5 -6.09 -13.96 6.13
CA GLU A 5 -7.37 -14.33 6.76
C GLU A 5 -8.55 -13.83 5.92
N MET A 6 -8.45 -12.61 5.41
CA MET A 6 -9.46 -12.04 4.51
C MET A 6 -9.62 -12.87 3.23
N LEU A 7 -8.51 -13.22 2.58
CA LEU A 7 -8.51 -13.98 1.32
C LEU A 7 -9.05 -15.40 1.49
N ALA A 8 -8.89 -16.00 2.67
CA ALA A 8 -9.45 -17.31 3.01
C ALA A 8 -10.94 -17.25 3.35
N SER A 9 -11.49 -16.08 3.66
CA SER A 9 -12.90 -15.93 4.08
C SER A 9 -13.87 -16.06 2.90
N GLN A 10 -14.86 -16.93 3.06
CA GLN A 10 -15.97 -17.08 2.11
C GLN A 10 -17.08 -16.03 2.34
N GLU A 11 -17.07 -15.36 3.49
CA GLU A 11 -18.13 -14.43 3.92
C GLU A 11 -17.93 -13.02 3.38
N ILE A 12 -16.69 -12.65 3.05
CA ILE A 12 -16.36 -11.31 2.57
C ILE A 12 -16.82 -11.15 1.12
N ARG A 13 -17.67 -10.15 0.89
CA ARG A 13 -18.28 -9.81 -0.40
C ARG A 13 -18.02 -8.34 -0.72
N CYS A 14 -18.23 -7.95 -1.98
CA CYS A 14 -18.19 -6.53 -2.34
C CYS A 14 -19.21 -5.73 -1.53
N GLY A 15 -18.85 -4.49 -1.18
CA GLY A 15 -19.66 -3.61 -0.32
C GLY A 15 -19.47 -3.84 1.18
N VAL A 16 -18.75 -4.89 1.60
CA VAL A 16 -18.42 -5.11 3.01
C VAL A 16 -17.26 -4.21 3.42
N HIS A 17 -17.41 -3.56 4.57
CA HIS A 17 -16.32 -2.82 5.21
C HIS A 17 -15.39 -3.78 5.96
N VAL A 18 -14.09 -3.63 5.77
CA VAL A 18 -13.05 -4.49 6.35
C VAL A 18 -11.93 -3.67 6.98
N GLU A 19 -11.27 -4.26 7.97
CA GLU A 19 -10.04 -3.74 8.57
C GLU A 19 -8.92 -4.76 8.37
N LEU A 20 -7.88 -4.37 7.64
CA LEU A 20 -6.79 -5.24 7.22
C LEU A 20 -5.45 -4.74 7.74
N SER A 21 -4.59 -5.67 8.10
CA SER A 21 -3.17 -5.43 8.35
C SER A 21 -2.31 -6.22 7.38
N GLY A 22 -1.10 -5.73 7.11
CA GLY A 22 -0.12 -6.41 6.28
C GLY A 22 1.02 -5.48 5.85
N TRP A 23 1.73 -5.85 4.77
CA TRP A 23 2.82 -5.06 4.19
C TRP A 23 2.33 -4.17 3.05
N LEU A 24 2.46 -2.85 3.21
CA LEU A 24 2.18 -1.87 2.16
C LEU A 24 3.36 -1.80 1.19
N VAL A 25 3.07 -2.06 -0.09
CA VAL A 25 4.07 -2.10 -1.17
C VAL A 25 3.53 -1.43 -2.43
N ASP A 26 4.41 -0.80 -3.20
CA ASP A 26 4.11 -0.31 -4.54
C ASP A 26 4.80 -1.16 -5.61
N THR A 27 4.13 -1.26 -6.75
CA THR A 27 4.63 -1.96 -7.95
C THR A 27 4.24 -1.16 -9.17
N ASP A 28 4.77 -1.49 -10.35
CA ASP A 28 4.33 -0.88 -11.61
C ASP A 28 2.81 -1.04 -11.85
N ASP A 29 2.18 -2.06 -11.25
CA ASP A 29 0.74 -2.32 -11.36
C ASP A 29 -0.11 -1.50 -10.36
N GLY A 30 0.51 -0.78 -9.43
CA GLY A 30 -0.16 0.02 -8.40
C GLY A 30 0.26 -0.30 -6.97
N LEU A 31 -0.59 0.11 -6.02
CA LEU A 31 -0.37 0.01 -4.59
C LEU A 31 -1.13 -1.19 -3.99
N PHE A 32 -0.47 -1.95 -3.12
CA PHE A 32 -0.98 -3.20 -2.56
C PHE A 32 -0.72 -3.30 -1.06
N VAL A 33 -1.58 -4.08 -0.38
CA VAL A 33 -1.28 -4.63 0.95
C VAL A 33 -1.12 -6.14 0.82
N LEU A 34 0.06 -6.64 1.16
CA LEU A 34 0.39 -8.06 1.19
C LEU A 34 0.09 -8.61 2.59
N GLY A 35 -0.33 -9.86 2.72
CA GLY A 35 -0.44 -10.49 4.05
C GLY A 35 0.90 -10.63 4.74
N ASP A 36 0.90 -10.76 6.07
CA ASP A 36 2.12 -10.92 6.86
C ASP A 36 2.86 -12.22 6.47
N HIS A 37 4.10 -12.10 5.99
CA HIS A 37 4.91 -13.24 5.53
C HIS A 37 6.39 -13.07 5.92
N TYR A 38 7.10 -14.20 6.00
CA TYR A 38 8.54 -14.26 6.22
C TYR A 38 9.13 -15.43 5.43
N PRO A 39 10.27 -15.28 4.73
CA PRO A 39 11.03 -14.03 4.54
C PRO A 39 10.23 -13.00 3.73
N GLU A 40 10.70 -11.76 3.70
CA GLU A 40 10.05 -10.67 2.96
C GLU A 40 10.12 -10.89 1.46
N ASP A 41 8.97 -10.79 0.79
CA ASP A 41 8.79 -10.97 -0.64
C ASP A 41 7.81 -9.94 -1.21
N TYR A 42 8.34 -9.00 -2.00
CA TYR A 42 7.55 -7.97 -2.69
C TYR A 42 6.52 -8.53 -3.67
N CYS A 43 6.70 -9.79 -4.10
CA CYS A 43 5.83 -10.48 -5.04
C CYS A 43 4.88 -11.48 -4.35
N TYR A 44 4.72 -11.39 -3.02
CA TYR A 44 3.89 -12.32 -2.27
C TYR A 44 2.45 -12.39 -2.83
N PRO A 45 1.93 -13.60 -3.14
CA PRO A 45 0.68 -13.75 -3.89
C PRO A 45 -0.57 -13.37 -3.07
N CYS A 46 -0.52 -13.46 -1.74
CA CYS A 46 -1.63 -13.06 -0.89
C CYS A 46 -1.64 -11.54 -0.73
N ARG A 47 -2.30 -10.86 -1.67
CA ARG A 47 -2.33 -9.40 -1.75
C ARG A 47 -3.71 -8.86 -2.12
N VAL A 48 -3.99 -7.66 -1.66
CA VAL A 48 -5.15 -6.86 -2.07
C VAL A 48 -4.67 -5.57 -2.70
N LYS A 49 -5.31 -5.17 -3.80
CA LYS A 49 -5.00 -3.92 -4.49
C LYS A 49 -5.79 -2.78 -3.87
N ILE A 50 -5.15 -1.64 -3.69
CA ILE A 50 -5.83 -0.39 -3.34
C ILE A 50 -6.38 0.24 -4.63
N GLU A 51 -7.68 0.56 -4.63
CA GLU A 51 -8.39 1.07 -5.81
C GLU A 51 -7.81 2.39 -6.31
N ASN A 52 -7.68 3.35 -5.40
CA ASN A 52 -7.17 4.68 -5.73
C ASN A 52 -5.65 4.71 -5.52
N GLY A 53 -4.88 4.49 -6.60
CA GLY A 53 -3.43 4.58 -6.56
C GLY A 53 -2.89 5.99 -6.23
N ASN A 54 -3.69 7.04 -6.43
CA ASN A 54 -3.27 8.43 -6.18
C ASN A 54 -3.05 8.74 -4.69
N ILE A 55 -3.50 7.87 -3.77
CA ILE A 55 -3.15 7.98 -2.34
C ILE A 55 -1.63 7.84 -2.09
N MET A 56 -0.86 7.44 -3.11
CA MET A 56 0.59 7.44 -3.05
C MET A 56 1.19 8.83 -2.77
N TYR A 57 0.54 9.91 -3.22
CA TYR A 57 1.00 11.28 -2.93
C TYR A 57 1.04 11.58 -1.42
N PRO A 58 -0.06 11.49 -0.66
CA PRO A 58 -0.03 11.73 0.78
C PRO A 58 0.79 10.68 1.55
N ILE A 59 0.93 9.45 1.03
CA ILE A 59 1.85 8.44 1.60
C ILE A 59 3.29 8.97 1.56
N LEU A 60 3.77 9.35 0.38
CA LEU A 60 5.16 9.81 0.18
C LEU A 60 5.45 11.15 0.86
N GLU A 61 4.44 11.96 1.15
CA GLU A 61 4.62 13.17 1.96
C GLU A 61 4.92 12.84 3.43
N ARG A 62 4.37 11.74 3.96
CA ARG A 62 4.45 11.39 5.38
C ARG A 62 5.44 10.28 5.70
N ILE A 63 5.68 9.38 4.75
CA ILE A 63 6.44 8.16 4.94
C ILE A 63 7.67 8.22 4.04
N PRO A 64 8.88 8.03 4.60
CA PRO A 64 10.09 8.01 3.79
C PRO A 64 10.04 6.86 2.78
N SER A 65 10.49 7.11 1.56
CA SER A 65 10.66 6.04 0.58
C SER A 65 11.88 5.19 0.95
N LEU A 66 11.72 3.88 0.97
CA LEU A 66 12.83 2.93 1.07
C LEU A 66 13.56 2.91 -0.29
N GLY A 67 14.70 3.60 -0.37
CA GLY A 67 15.56 3.56 -1.56
C GLY A 67 16.27 2.22 -1.73
N GLY A 68 16.48 1.78 -2.97
CA GLY A 68 17.37 0.64 -3.30
C GLY A 68 16.70 -0.72 -3.55
N GLY A 69 15.37 -0.81 -3.53
CA GLY A 69 14.61 -2.06 -3.70
C GLY A 69 13.70 -2.13 -4.94
N TRP A 70 12.87 -3.18 -5.00
CA TRP A 70 11.86 -3.39 -6.04
C TRP A 70 10.55 -2.59 -5.83
N SER A 71 10.47 -1.89 -4.71
CA SER A 71 9.33 -1.10 -4.22
C SER A 71 9.88 0.10 -3.44
N LEU A 72 9.23 1.26 -3.54
CA LEU A 72 9.53 2.44 -2.73
C LEU A 72 8.99 2.28 -1.29
N LEU A 73 8.01 1.39 -1.11
CA LEU A 73 7.35 1.11 0.15
C LEU A 73 7.53 -0.36 0.54
N PHE A 74 7.90 -0.60 1.80
CA PHE A 74 7.82 -1.92 2.41
C PHE A 74 7.63 -1.75 3.91
N TYR A 75 6.43 -1.32 4.28
CA TYR A 75 6.10 -0.97 5.67
C TYR A 75 4.91 -1.79 6.16
N ARG A 76 4.88 -2.10 7.46
CA ARG A 76 3.64 -2.63 8.04
C ARG A 76 2.58 -1.54 8.00
N ALA A 77 1.39 -1.89 7.59
CA ALA A 77 0.27 -0.99 7.49
C ALA A 77 -0.99 -1.61 8.05
N LYS A 78 -1.90 -0.73 8.46
CA LYS A 78 -3.29 -1.04 8.75
C LYS A 78 -4.16 -0.16 7.87
N ILE A 79 -5.10 -0.78 7.18
CA ILE A 79 -6.09 -0.08 6.36
C ILE A 79 -7.50 -0.45 6.81
N SER A 80 -8.42 0.47 6.60
CA SER A 80 -9.85 0.14 6.60
C SER A 80 -10.52 0.73 5.37
N GLY A 81 -11.63 0.11 4.97
CA GLY A 81 -12.41 0.57 3.83
C GLY A 81 -13.32 -0.51 3.27
N VAL A 82 -13.82 -0.28 2.06
CA VAL A 82 -14.86 -1.10 1.45
C VAL A 82 -14.28 -1.98 0.35
N VAL A 83 -14.65 -3.26 0.35
CA VAL A 83 -14.31 -4.19 -0.74
C VAL A 83 -15.04 -3.77 -2.03
N ALA A 84 -14.28 -3.33 -3.03
CA ALA A 84 -14.78 -2.93 -4.34
C ALA A 84 -14.80 -4.11 -5.33
N GLY A 85 -13.87 -5.07 -5.20
CA GLY A 85 -13.74 -6.21 -6.12
C GLY A 85 -13.13 -7.45 -5.46
N ARG A 86 -13.34 -8.63 -6.07
CA ARG A 86 -12.83 -9.94 -5.59
C ARG A 86 -11.96 -10.68 -6.60
N SER A 87 -11.89 -10.23 -7.85
CA SER A 87 -11.09 -10.87 -8.90
C SER A 87 -10.56 -9.83 -9.89
N PRO A 88 -9.47 -9.12 -9.56
CA PRO A 88 -8.67 -9.24 -8.32
C PRO A 88 -9.34 -8.59 -7.10
N TRP A 89 -8.85 -8.90 -5.90
CA TRP A 89 -9.30 -8.22 -4.69
C TRP A 89 -8.90 -6.76 -4.72
N LEU A 90 -9.89 -5.88 -4.58
CA LEU A 90 -9.76 -4.44 -4.71
C LEU A 90 -10.46 -3.77 -3.53
N ILE A 91 -9.80 -2.81 -2.89
CA ILE A 91 -10.32 -2.11 -1.72
C ILE A 91 -10.29 -0.61 -1.97
N LYS A 92 -11.43 0.02 -1.74
CA LYS A 92 -11.53 1.48 -1.59
C LYS A 92 -11.17 1.83 -0.15
N VAL A 93 -9.95 2.31 0.04
CA VAL A 93 -9.39 2.64 1.36
C VAL A 93 -9.99 3.95 1.87
N GLU A 94 -10.39 3.96 3.14
CA GLU A 94 -10.92 5.11 3.86
C GLU A 94 -9.96 5.56 4.97
N ASN A 95 -9.25 4.62 5.61
CA ASN A 95 -8.20 4.95 6.57
C ASN A 95 -6.93 4.17 6.27
N LEU A 96 -5.79 4.82 6.45
CA LEU A 96 -4.46 4.21 6.29
C LEU A 96 -3.55 4.69 7.42
N SER A 97 -2.89 3.74 8.06
CA SER A 97 -1.84 4.02 9.02
C SER A 97 -0.64 3.08 8.78
N VAL A 98 0.57 3.61 8.90
CA VAL A 98 1.80 2.91 8.52
C VAL A 98 2.81 2.96 9.67
N GLU A 99 3.38 1.82 10.01
CA GLU A 99 4.44 1.69 11.01
C GLU A 99 5.79 1.89 10.32
N THR A 100 6.34 3.10 10.47
CA THR A 100 7.59 3.51 9.82
C THR A 100 8.83 2.96 10.51
N ASP A 101 8.75 2.75 11.83
CA ASP A 101 9.79 2.08 12.61
C ASP A 101 9.32 0.66 12.94
N ARG A 102 10.03 -0.33 12.39
CA ARG A 102 9.58 -1.72 12.34
C ARG A 102 9.56 -2.35 13.73
N GLY A 103 8.38 -2.82 14.15
CA GLY A 103 8.20 -3.47 15.44
C GLY A 103 8.02 -2.50 16.60
N SER A 104 7.97 -1.19 16.33
CA SER A 104 7.67 -0.16 17.33
C SER A 104 6.23 -0.22 17.83
N GLY A 105 5.31 -0.73 17.01
CA GLY A 105 3.86 -0.67 17.26
C GLY A 105 3.28 0.75 17.09
N CYS A 106 4.09 1.74 16.73
CA CYS A 106 3.67 3.11 16.50
C CYS A 106 3.31 3.32 15.02
N TYR A 107 2.06 3.72 14.76
CA TYR A 107 1.56 3.92 13.40
C TYR A 107 1.38 5.42 13.10
N VAL A 108 1.93 5.86 11.98
CA VAL A 108 1.70 7.19 11.40
C VAL A 108 0.44 7.15 10.56
N VAL A 109 -0.53 8.01 10.88
CA VAL A 109 -1.76 8.12 10.10
C VAL A 109 -1.51 8.93 8.83
N VAL A 110 -1.94 8.40 7.69
CA VAL A 110 -1.90 9.06 6.39
C VAL A 110 -3.31 9.51 6.06
N ASN A 111 -3.48 10.80 5.74
CA ASN A 111 -4.77 11.29 5.29
C ASN A 111 -4.99 10.90 3.82
N VAL A 112 -6.00 10.07 3.57
CA VAL A 112 -6.37 9.55 2.24
C VAL A 112 -7.71 10.11 1.75
N ASP A 113 -8.20 11.20 2.36
CA ASP A 113 -9.42 11.89 1.99
C ASP A 113 -9.39 12.31 0.52
N GLN A 114 -10.52 12.12 -0.16
CA GLN A 114 -10.62 12.37 -1.60
C GLN A 114 -10.28 13.81 -1.96
N GLU A 115 -10.61 14.79 -1.11
CA GLU A 115 -10.32 16.20 -1.34
C GLU A 115 -8.80 16.44 -1.40
N ILE A 116 -8.05 15.93 -0.42
CA ILE A 116 -6.58 16.05 -0.36
C ILE A 116 -5.93 15.34 -1.54
N VAL A 117 -6.38 14.11 -1.85
CA VAL A 117 -5.84 13.35 -2.98
C VAL A 117 -6.11 14.09 -4.30
N SER A 118 -7.29 14.68 -4.46
CA SER A 118 -7.66 15.45 -5.67
C SER A 118 -6.82 16.71 -5.83
N GLU A 119 -6.40 17.36 -4.74
CA GLU A 119 -5.46 18.49 -4.83
C GLU A 119 -4.09 18.09 -5.37
N TYR A 120 -3.55 16.95 -4.93
CA TYR A 120 -2.29 16.44 -5.47
C TYR A 120 -2.42 16.08 -6.95
N VAL A 121 -3.52 15.43 -7.33
CA VAL A 121 -3.79 15.06 -8.73
C VAL A 121 -3.99 16.29 -9.59
N GLY A 122 -4.68 17.32 -9.10
CA GLY A 122 -4.86 18.58 -9.84
C GLY A 122 -3.54 19.30 -10.12
N LYS A 123 -2.56 19.18 -9.21
CA LYS A 123 -1.23 19.81 -9.35
C LYS A 123 -0.26 18.99 -10.20
N ASN A 124 -0.31 17.66 -10.10
CA ASN A 124 0.73 16.77 -10.62
C ASN A 124 0.26 15.80 -11.71
N GLY A 125 -1.06 15.72 -11.96
CA GLY A 125 -1.69 14.64 -12.72
C GLY A 125 -1.87 13.37 -11.90
N ASP A 126 -2.37 12.30 -12.53
CA ASP A 126 -2.45 10.99 -11.90
C ASP A 126 -1.06 10.45 -11.55
N TYR A 127 -0.96 9.80 -10.38
CA TYR A 127 0.26 9.18 -9.93
C TYR A 127 0.65 8.05 -10.89
N LYS A 128 1.88 8.12 -11.38
CA LYS A 128 2.44 7.10 -12.27
C LYS A 128 3.36 6.20 -11.46
N PHE A 129 2.93 4.96 -11.28
CA PHE A 129 3.80 3.93 -10.75
C PHE A 129 4.88 3.63 -11.78
N SER A 130 6.13 3.85 -11.40
CA SER A 130 7.27 3.48 -12.22
C SER A 130 8.42 3.07 -11.31
N ARG A 131 8.89 1.84 -11.45
CA ARG A 131 10.12 1.41 -10.79
C ARG A 131 11.30 2.26 -11.27
N PRO A 132 12.20 2.69 -10.38
CA PRO A 132 13.53 3.11 -10.78
C PRO A 132 14.19 1.96 -11.52
N ARG A 133 14.64 2.19 -12.75
CA ARG A 133 15.08 1.16 -13.70
C ARG A 133 16.41 0.46 -13.31
N ASN A 134 16.86 0.53 -12.06
CA ASN A 134 18.15 -0.04 -11.67
C ASN A 134 18.27 -0.37 -10.16
N PRO A 135 18.10 -1.64 -9.74
CA PRO A 135 18.40 -2.09 -8.38
C PRO A 135 19.90 -2.15 -8.06
N ALA A 136 20.78 -1.95 -9.07
CA ALA A 136 22.24 -1.98 -8.90
C ALA A 136 22.86 -0.57 -8.75
N ARG A 137 22.05 0.47 -8.52
CA ARG A 137 22.58 1.79 -8.17
C ARG A 137 22.93 1.79 -6.68
N ASP A 138 24.04 1.12 -6.42
CA ASP A 138 24.72 1.05 -5.13
C ASP A 138 24.95 2.48 -4.63
N TRP A 139 24.62 2.71 -3.36
CA TRP A 139 24.81 3.98 -2.61
C TRP A 139 26.29 4.41 -2.51
N LEU A 140 27.20 3.61 -3.06
CA LEU A 140 28.64 3.84 -3.17
C LEU A 140 29.08 4.56 -4.47
N THR A 141 28.15 5.02 -5.30
CA THR A 141 28.46 5.67 -6.59
C THR A 141 28.16 7.17 -6.68
N ASP A 142 27.97 7.86 -5.55
CA ASP A 142 28.00 9.34 -5.47
C ASP A 142 29.26 9.82 -4.73
#